data_AF-A0A7X6PZD9-F1
#
_entry.id   AF-A0A7X6PZD9-F1
#
_cell.length_a   1.000
_cell.length_b   1.000
_cell.length_c   1.000
_cell.angle_alpha   90.00
_cell.angle_beta   90.00
_cell.angle_gamma   90.00
#
_symmetry.space_group_name_H-M   'P 1'
#
loop_
_entity.id
_entity.type
_entity.pdbx_description
1 polymer ?
#
loop_
_entity_poly.entity_id
_entity_poly.type
_entity_poly.pdbx_seq_one_letter_code
_entity_poly.pdbx_strand_id
1 'polypeptide(L)'
;MNQRQVILPQSQAQAPIQRPLINKVTPSLDACLDQLDLKDGMAISFHHHFRNGDVLLNHVVHKLAQRGIKDITLIASSLFDVHEAIIPYIKDETITQIVSGYISKAVGQVISAGHLKKGVILHSHGYRSLLLNHHVMDLDVAFLAVSAADSVGNGTGLQGQSLCGSLGYA
;
A
#
# COMPACT_ATOMS: atom_id res chain seq x y z
N MET A 1 -6.54 -32.43 -61.66
CA MET A 1 -6.27 -31.42 -60.61
C MET A 1 -7.29 -31.60 -59.51
N ASN A 2 -6.94 -32.23 -58.38
CA ASN A 2 -7.86 -32.46 -57.27
C ASN A 2 -7.48 -31.48 -56.14
N GLN A 3 -8.29 -30.45 -55.92
CA GLN A 3 -8.05 -29.49 -54.85
C GLN A 3 -8.39 -30.15 -53.51
N ARG A 4 -7.38 -30.37 -52.66
CA ARG A 4 -7.58 -30.75 -51.26
C ARG A 4 -8.05 -29.50 -50.50
N GLN A 5 -9.31 -29.48 -50.07
CA GLN A 5 -9.77 -28.51 -49.07
C GLN A 5 -9.08 -28.81 -47.74
N VAL A 6 -8.41 -27.80 -47.19
CA VAL A 6 -7.87 -27.84 -45.83
C VAL A 6 -9.03 -27.53 -44.89
N ILE A 7 -9.45 -28.52 -44.10
CA ILE A 7 -10.43 -28.34 -43.02
C ILE A 7 -9.65 -27.84 -41.80
N LEU A 8 -9.81 -26.57 -41.44
CA LEU A 8 -9.29 -26.05 -40.18
C LEU A 8 -10.15 -26.60 -39.02
N PRO A 9 -9.55 -27.09 -37.92
CA PRO A 9 -10.32 -27.53 -36.77
C PRO A 9 -11.09 -26.34 -36.19
N GLN A 10 -12.41 -26.49 -36.03
CA GLN A 10 -13.22 -25.53 -35.32
C GLN A 10 -12.76 -25.47 -33.86
N SER A 11 -12.27 -24.31 -33.40
CA SER A 11 -11.98 -24.15 -31.98
C SER A 11 -13.30 -24.23 -31.22
N GLN A 12 -13.40 -25.21 -30.32
CA GLN A 12 -14.47 -25.21 -29.35
C GLN A 12 -14.25 -24.00 -28.46
N ALA A 13 -15.12 -23.00 -28.57
CA ALA A 13 -15.16 -21.89 -27.63
C ALA A 13 -15.37 -22.49 -26.24
N GLN A 14 -14.34 -22.41 -25.38
CA GLN A 14 -14.48 -22.80 -23.99
C GLN A 14 -15.57 -21.93 -23.36
N ALA A 15 -16.54 -22.56 -22.69
CA ALA A 15 -17.55 -21.84 -21.94
C ALA A 15 -16.86 -20.84 -20.99
N PRO A 16 -17.35 -19.60 -20.86
CA PRO A 16 -16.74 -18.62 -19.98
C PRO A 16 -16.64 -19.22 -18.59
N ILE A 17 -15.41 -19.24 -18.04
CA ILE A 17 -15.16 -19.68 -16.67
C ILE A 17 -16.03 -18.80 -15.77
N GLN A 18 -17.09 -19.38 -15.18
CA GLN A 18 -17.88 -18.71 -14.15
C GLN A 18 -16.99 -18.57 -12.91
N ARG A 19 -16.24 -17.47 -12.85
CA ARG A 19 -15.60 -17.05 -11.61
C ARG A 19 -16.72 -16.61 -10.66
N PRO A 20 -16.70 -17.04 -9.39
CA PRO A 20 -17.65 -16.53 -8.42
C PRO A 20 -17.60 -15.00 -8.43
N LEU A 21 -18.76 -14.36 -8.28
CA LEU A 21 -18.86 -12.91 -8.10
C LEU A 21 -18.25 -12.57 -6.73
N ILE A 22 -16.95 -12.34 -6.70
CA ILE A 22 -16.24 -11.96 -5.47
C ILE A 22 -16.42 -10.46 -5.27
N ASN A 23 -17.33 -10.06 -4.39
CA ASN A 23 -17.39 -8.69 -3.91
C ASN A 23 -16.45 -8.53 -2.70
N LYS A 24 -15.36 -7.79 -2.87
CA LYS A 24 -14.35 -7.50 -1.83
C LYS A 24 -14.58 -6.16 -1.15
N VAL A 25 -15.66 -5.45 -1.48
CA VAL A 25 -15.95 -4.12 -0.92
C VAL A 25 -16.26 -4.26 0.57
N THR A 26 -15.55 -3.49 1.38
CA THR A 26 -15.81 -3.35 2.81
C THR A 26 -16.57 -2.04 3.07
N PRO A 27 -17.48 -2.00 4.07
CA PRO A 27 -18.31 -0.83 4.31
C PRO A 27 -17.55 0.34 4.93
N SER A 28 -16.37 0.10 5.50
CA SER A 28 -15.52 1.13 6.12
C SER A 28 -14.08 0.65 6.24
N LEU A 29 -13.17 1.59 6.50
CA LEU A 29 -11.78 1.25 6.83
C LEU A 29 -11.70 0.40 8.10
N ASP A 30 -12.50 0.67 9.12
CA ASP A 30 -12.53 -0.16 10.33
C ASP A 30 -12.92 -1.61 10.02
N ALA A 31 -13.99 -1.82 9.25
CA ALA A 31 -14.42 -3.16 8.84
C ALA A 31 -13.39 -3.88 7.95
N CYS A 32 -12.54 -3.14 7.23
CA CYS A 32 -11.41 -3.68 6.49
C CYS A 32 -10.30 -4.14 7.44
N LEU A 33 -9.91 -3.27 8.39
CA LEU A 33 -8.86 -3.57 9.37
C LEU A 33 -9.24 -4.72 10.29
N ASP A 34 -10.52 -4.84 10.66
CA ASP A 34 -11.02 -5.93 11.53
C ASP A 34 -10.97 -7.32 10.86
N GLN A 35 -10.80 -7.37 9.53
CA GLN A 35 -10.59 -8.63 8.78
C GLN A 35 -9.12 -9.06 8.71
N LEU A 36 -8.19 -8.20 9.15
CA LEU A 36 -6.76 -8.45 9.14
C LEU A 36 -6.29 -8.91 10.52
N ASP A 37 -5.33 -9.84 10.58
CA ASP A 37 -4.68 -10.29 11.82
C ASP A 37 -3.65 -9.24 12.30
N LEU A 38 -4.08 -8.00 12.54
CA LEU A 38 -3.19 -6.91 12.89
C LEU A 38 -2.65 -7.08 14.31
N LYS A 39 -1.32 -7.02 14.45
CA LYS A 39 -0.62 -7.20 15.71
C LYS A 39 0.63 -6.34 15.81
N ASP A 40 1.15 -6.24 17.02
CA ASP A 40 2.38 -5.53 17.28
C ASP A 40 3.54 -6.10 16.48
N GLY A 41 4.46 -5.21 16.07
CA GLY A 41 5.68 -5.61 15.35
C GLY A 41 5.50 -5.78 13.83
N MET A 42 4.29 -5.61 13.29
CA MET A 42 4.03 -5.76 11.86
C MET A 42 4.70 -4.67 11.01
N ALA A 43 5.04 -5.05 9.78
CA ALA A 43 5.44 -4.16 8.71
C ALA A 43 4.25 -3.84 7.80
N ILE A 44 3.97 -2.55 7.61
CA ILE A 44 2.92 -2.06 6.72
C ILE A 44 3.49 -1.12 5.66
N SER A 45 2.89 -1.07 4.48
CA SER A 45 3.40 -0.23 3.38
C SER A 45 2.38 0.66 2.71
N PHE A 46 2.90 1.76 2.16
CA PHE A 46 2.15 2.80 1.44
C PHE A 46 2.96 3.33 0.25
N HIS A 47 2.25 3.73 -0.80
CA HIS A 47 2.82 4.48 -1.92
C HIS A 47 2.53 5.98 -1.80
N HIS A 48 3.27 6.81 -2.54
CA HIS A 48 3.22 8.27 -2.37
C HIS A 48 2.63 9.05 -3.56
N HIS A 49 1.93 8.40 -4.49
CA HIS A 49 1.39 9.04 -5.71
C HIS A 49 0.44 10.22 -5.45
N PHE A 50 -0.23 10.27 -4.30
CA PHE A 50 -1.11 11.39 -3.92
C PHE A 50 -0.38 12.58 -3.27
N ARG A 51 0.92 12.44 -2.97
CA ARG A 51 1.77 13.49 -2.38
C ARG A 51 1.13 14.10 -1.12
N ASN A 52 0.96 15.42 -1.07
CA ASN A 52 0.30 16.11 0.04
C ASN A 52 -1.22 15.89 0.11
N GLY A 53 -1.82 15.22 -0.88
CA GLY A 53 -3.20 14.75 -0.83
C GLY A 53 -3.37 13.36 -0.23
N ASP A 54 -2.28 12.70 0.19
CA ASP A 54 -2.36 11.38 0.81
C ASP A 54 -2.90 11.46 2.23
N VAL A 55 -4.15 11.03 2.40
CA VAL A 55 -4.81 10.92 3.70
C VAL A 55 -4.92 9.47 4.18
N LEU A 56 -4.66 8.49 3.31
CA LEU A 56 -4.84 7.07 3.63
C LEU A 56 -3.86 6.64 4.71
N LEU A 57 -2.57 7.00 4.55
CA LEU A 57 -1.53 6.67 5.53
C LEU A 57 -1.89 7.18 6.92
N ASN A 58 -2.27 8.46 7.02
CA ASN A 58 -2.65 9.08 8.29
C ASN A 58 -3.84 8.38 8.95
N HIS A 59 -4.88 8.06 8.16
CA HIS A 59 -6.06 7.37 8.67
C HIS A 59 -5.74 5.96 9.16
N VAL A 60 -4.97 5.18 8.40
CA VAL A 60 -4.60 3.82 8.80
C VAL A 60 -3.77 3.85 10.08
N VAL A 61 -2.73 4.67 10.16
CA VAL A 61 -1.89 4.77 11.37
C VAL A 61 -2.71 5.18 12.59
N HIS A 62 -3.60 6.18 12.45
CA HIS A 62 -4.50 6.58 13.53
C HIS A 62 -5.37 5.41 14.01
N LYS A 63 -5.94 4.63 13.07
CA LYS A 63 -6.79 3.48 13.37
C LYS A 63 -6.03 2.32 14.01
N LEU A 64 -4.76 2.12 13.68
CA LEU A 64 -3.89 1.16 14.35
C LEU A 64 -3.60 1.61 15.79
N ALA A 65 -3.24 2.87 15.99
CA ALA A 65 -3.03 3.44 17.33
C ALA A 65 -4.27 3.33 18.22
N GLN A 66 -5.47 3.61 17.67
CA GLN A 66 -6.74 3.44 18.39
C GLN A 66 -7.02 2.00 18.83
N ARG A 67 -6.51 1.01 18.10
CA ARG A 67 -6.59 -0.42 18.45
C ARG A 67 -5.53 -0.84 19.45
N GLY A 68 -4.67 0.07 19.88
CA GLY A 68 -3.57 -0.21 20.82
C GLY A 68 -2.39 -0.93 20.18
N ILE A 69 -2.34 -1.02 18.84
CA ILE A 69 -1.25 -1.69 18.13
C ILE A 69 0.02 -0.84 18.22
N LYS A 70 1.15 -1.49 18.51
CA LYS A 70 2.46 -0.87 18.70
C LYS A 70 3.54 -1.51 17.85
N ASP A 71 4.72 -0.90 17.87
CA ASP A 71 5.92 -1.44 17.24
C ASP A 71 5.84 -1.65 15.71
N ILE A 72 5.04 -0.81 15.03
CA ILE A 72 4.88 -0.90 13.57
C ILE A 72 6.14 -0.43 12.85
N THR A 73 6.54 -1.21 11.84
CA THR A 73 7.49 -0.82 10.81
C THR A 73 6.75 -0.19 9.63
N LEU A 74 6.92 1.12 9.44
CA LEU A 74 6.29 1.87 8.36
C LEU A 74 7.18 1.89 7.11
N ILE A 75 6.82 1.09 6.11
CA ILE A 75 7.49 1.02 4.80
C ILE A 75 6.77 1.93 3.79
N ALA A 76 6.99 3.24 3.90
CA ALA A 76 6.41 4.22 3.01
C ALA A 76 7.37 4.55 1.87
N SER A 77 6.94 4.51 0.61
CA SER A 77 7.84 4.86 -0.50
C SER A 77 8.41 6.30 -0.41
N SER A 78 7.64 7.26 0.11
CA SER A 78 8.03 8.63 0.48
C SER A 78 7.05 9.20 1.52
N LEU A 79 7.49 10.15 2.37
CA LEU A 79 6.67 10.89 3.33
C LEU A 79 6.74 12.41 3.06
N PHE A 80 5.59 13.03 2.79
CA PHE A 80 5.40 14.47 2.58
C PHE A 80 4.84 15.21 3.81
N ASP A 81 4.65 16.53 3.73
CA ASP A 81 4.20 17.40 4.83
C ASP A 81 2.84 16.97 5.41
N VAL A 82 1.92 16.45 4.58
CA VAL A 82 0.64 15.90 5.05
C VAL A 82 0.79 14.82 6.13
N HIS A 83 1.93 14.13 6.17
CA HIS A 83 2.21 13.06 7.14
C HIS A 83 2.74 13.59 8.48
N GLU A 84 2.83 14.90 8.69
CA GLU A 84 3.07 15.46 10.03
C GLU A 84 2.10 14.89 11.07
N ALA A 85 0.88 14.54 10.64
CA ALA A 85 -0.15 13.89 11.45
C ALA A 85 0.30 12.59 12.12
N ILE A 86 1.36 11.93 11.65
CA ILE A 86 1.85 10.68 12.27
C ILE A 86 2.84 10.90 13.42
N ILE A 87 3.30 12.13 13.65
CA ILE A 87 4.27 12.45 14.72
C ILE A 87 3.83 11.97 16.10
N PRO A 88 2.56 12.14 16.54
CA PRO A 88 2.10 11.59 17.81
C PRO A 88 2.29 10.07 17.91
N TYR A 89 2.11 9.37 16.79
CA TYR A 89 2.22 7.91 16.71
C TYR A 89 3.68 7.40 16.63
N ILE A 90 4.62 8.28 16.27
CA ILE A 90 6.05 8.00 16.45
C ILE A 90 6.39 8.10 17.95
N LYS A 91 5.92 9.16 18.61
CA LYS A 91 6.24 9.44 20.02
C LYS A 91 5.62 8.46 21.00
N ASP A 92 4.46 7.90 20.67
CA ASP A 92 3.78 6.90 21.50
C ASP A 92 4.16 5.45 21.17
N GLU A 93 5.19 5.27 20.33
CA GLU A 93 5.71 3.97 19.87
C GLU A 93 4.71 3.10 19.07
N THR A 94 3.63 3.68 18.54
CA THR A 94 2.83 3.02 17.50
C THR A 94 3.69 2.70 16.30
N ILE A 95 4.48 3.68 15.84
CA ILE A 95 5.49 3.52 14.79
C ILE A 95 6.86 3.54 15.46
N THR A 96 7.63 2.47 15.31
CA THR A 96 8.98 2.37 15.88
C THR A 96 10.07 2.38 14.84
N GLN A 97 9.77 2.00 13.59
CA GLN A 97 10.71 2.04 12.47
C GLN A 97 10.08 2.69 11.24
N ILE A 98 10.86 3.47 10.49
CA ILE A 98 10.46 4.04 9.21
C ILE A 98 11.46 3.63 8.13
N VAL A 99 10.95 3.19 7.00
CA VAL A 99 11.73 2.82 5.80
C VAL A 99 11.16 3.63 4.65
N SER A 100 11.94 4.57 4.11
CA SER A 100 11.44 5.51 3.11
C SER A 100 12.51 6.08 2.19
N GLY A 101 12.14 6.48 0.97
CA GLY A 101 13.07 7.17 0.07
C GLY A 101 13.14 8.68 0.27
N TYR A 102 12.15 9.27 0.91
CA TYR A 102 12.09 10.69 1.20
C TYR A 102 11.28 10.95 2.47
N ILE A 103 11.72 11.91 3.29
CA ILE A 103 11.01 12.32 4.51
C ILE A 103 11.00 13.85 4.57
N SER A 104 9.81 14.42 4.72
CA SER A 104 9.59 15.85 4.87
C SER A 104 10.14 16.39 6.20
N LYS A 105 10.23 17.73 6.27
CA LYS A 105 10.94 18.43 7.36
C LYS A 105 10.39 18.08 8.75
N ALA A 106 9.08 18.15 8.96
CA ALA A 106 8.50 18.00 10.29
C ALA A 106 8.75 16.58 10.87
N VAL A 107 8.49 15.55 10.06
CA VAL A 107 8.78 14.16 10.45
C VAL A 107 10.29 13.95 10.63
N GLY A 108 11.12 14.48 9.71
CA GLY A 108 12.57 14.37 9.80
C GLY A 108 13.18 15.04 11.04
N GLN A 109 12.59 16.14 11.51
CA GLN A 109 13.00 16.81 12.75
C GLN A 109 12.69 15.95 13.98
N VAL A 110 11.53 15.30 14.02
CA VAL A 110 11.15 14.39 15.11
C VAL A 110 12.06 13.17 15.16
N ILE A 111 12.40 12.59 14.00
CA ILE A 111 13.36 11.49 13.91
C ILE A 111 14.75 11.95 14.37
N SER A 112 15.22 13.09 13.88
CA SER A 112 16.53 13.66 14.26
C SER A 112 16.64 13.98 15.75
N ALA A 113 15.52 14.28 16.41
CA ALA A 113 15.45 14.49 17.85
C ALA A 113 15.46 13.18 18.67
N GLY A 114 15.56 12.00 18.02
CA GLY A 114 15.68 10.70 18.68
C GLY A 114 14.35 10.06 19.07
N HIS A 115 13.22 10.53 18.57
CA HIS A 115 11.90 9.99 18.94
C HIS A 115 11.55 8.66 18.27
N LEU A 116 12.23 8.26 17.19
CA LEU A 116 11.94 7.02 16.47
C LEU A 116 12.80 5.87 17.00
N LYS A 117 12.18 4.97 17.79
CA LYS A 117 12.85 3.93 18.60
C LYS A 117 13.85 3.03 17.87
N LYS A 118 13.48 2.46 16.72
CA LYS A 118 14.34 1.59 15.89
C LYS A 118 15.07 2.36 14.79
N GLY A 119 14.86 3.68 14.70
CA GLY A 119 15.48 4.55 13.70
C GLY A 119 14.86 4.44 12.30
N VAL A 120 15.53 5.09 11.36
CA VAL A 120 15.09 5.24 9.96
C VAL A 120 16.05 4.56 9.00
N ILE A 121 15.50 3.91 7.96
CA ILE A 121 16.26 3.41 6.81
C ILE A 121 15.88 4.24 5.59
N LEU A 122 16.84 5.02 5.08
CA LEU A 122 16.67 5.77 3.83
C LEU A 122 17.15 4.96 2.64
N HIS A 123 16.39 4.97 1.55
CA HIS A 123 16.72 4.20 0.35
C HIS A 123 16.40 4.93 -0.96
N SER A 124 17.01 4.52 -2.08
CA SER A 124 16.57 5.00 -3.40
C SER A 124 15.25 4.32 -3.80
N HIS A 125 14.52 4.87 -4.78
CA HIS A 125 13.33 4.20 -5.29
C HIS A 125 13.63 2.81 -5.87
N GLY A 126 14.74 2.64 -6.59
CA GLY A 126 15.14 1.33 -7.13
C GLY A 126 15.48 0.30 -6.04
N TYR A 127 16.05 0.75 -4.92
CA TYR A 127 16.37 -0.14 -3.81
C TYR A 127 15.13 -0.67 -3.09
N ARG A 128 14.00 0.08 -3.08
CA ARG A 128 12.75 -0.40 -2.49
C ARG A 128 12.27 -1.70 -3.12
N SER A 129 12.30 -1.78 -4.45
CA SER A 129 11.91 -2.99 -5.17
C SER A 129 12.81 -4.17 -4.82
N LEU A 130 14.12 -3.94 -4.67
CA LEU A 130 15.05 -4.96 -4.22
C LEU A 130 14.74 -5.43 -2.80
N LEU A 131 14.54 -4.48 -1.87
CA LEU A 131 14.28 -4.73 -0.47
C LEU A 131 13.07 -5.65 -0.26
N LEU A 132 11.98 -5.41 -1.00
CA LEU A 132 10.78 -6.23 -0.94
C LEU A 132 10.91 -7.54 -1.72
N ASN A 133 11.45 -7.52 -2.94
CA ASN A 133 11.54 -8.73 -3.79
C ASN A 133 12.54 -9.76 -3.27
N HIS A 134 13.55 -9.33 -2.50
CA HIS A 134 14.58 -10.20 -1.94
C HIS A 134 14.40 -10.46 -0.45
N HIS A 135 13.25 -10.11 0.15
CA HIS A 135 12.95 -10.36 1.56
C HIS A 135 14.03 -9.80 2.51
N VAL A 136 14.62 -8.65 2.16
CA VAL A 136 15.49 -7.90 3.08
C VAL A 136 14.66 -7.35 4.24
N MET A 137 13.40 -7.03 3.96
CA MET A 137 12.33 -6.86 4.94
C MET A 137 11.05 -7.47 4.37
N ASP A 138 10.36 -8.21 5.21
CA ASP A 138 9.04 -8.75 4.89
C ASP A 138 7.96 -7.71 5.14
N LEU A 139 6.92 -7.76 4.31
CA LEU A 139 5.76 -6.88 4.38
C LEU A 139 4.53 -7.70 4.78
N ASP A 140 3.88 -7.34 5.88
CA ASP A 140 2.66 -8.01 6.34
C ASP A 140 1.41 -7.49 5.59
N VAL A 141 1.26 -6.16 5.49
CA VAL A 141 0.07 -5.55 4.87
C VAL A 141 0.44 -4.35 3.99
N ALA A 142 -0.04 -4.35 2.74
CA ALA A 142 0.04 -3.21 1.84
C ALA A 142 -1.28 -2.43 1.81
N PHE A 143 -1.23 -1.14 2.13
CA PHE A 143 -2.37 -0.23 2.02
C PHE A 143 -2.20 0.67 0.79
N LEU A 144 -2.93 0.37 -0.27
CA LEU A 144 -2.78 1.01 -1.58
C LEU A 144 -3.99 1.92 -1.87
N ALA A 145 -3.73 3.22 -2.01
CA ALA A 145 -4.73 4.18 -2.44
C ALA A 145 -4.86 4.17 -3.96
N VAL A 146 -6.07 4.09 -4.48
CA VAL A 146 -6.33 4.21 -5.92
C VAL A 146 -7.49 5.17 -6.14
N SER A 147 -7.46 5.88 -7.28
CA SER A 147 -8.48 6.89 -7.58
C SER A 147 -9.84 6.28 -7.92
N ALA A 148 -9.83 5.09 -8.52
CA ALA A 148 -11.00 4.27 -8.75
C ALA A 148 -10.65 2.78 -8.63
N ALA A 149 -11.58 1.98 -8.13
CA ALA A 149 -11.50 0.53 -8.13
C ALA A 149 -12.88 -0.10 -8.34
N ASP A 150 -12.91 -1.28 -8.95
CA ASP A 150 -14.12 -2.11 -8.98
C ASP A 150 -14.24 -3.00 -7.73
N SER A 151 -15.38 -3.68 -7.61
CA SER A 151 -15.68 -4.53 -6.44
C SER A 151 -14.79 -5.77 -6.30
N VAL A 152 -14.01 -6.13 -7.32
CA VAL A 152 -13.11 -7.31 -7.28
C VAL A 152 -11.64 -6.92 -7.03
N GLY A 153 -11.33 -5.63 -7.07
CA GLY A 153 -10.03 -5.05 -6.71
C GLY A 153 -9.19 -4.55 -7.89
N ASN A 154 -9.74 -4.44 -9.11
CA ASN A 154 -9.02 -3.80 -10.20
C ASN A 154 -8.99 -2.29 -9.95
N GLY A 155 -7.81 -1.73 -9.64
CA GLY A 155 -7.61 -0.32 -9.32
C GLY A 155 -6.90 0.46 -10.43
N THR A 156 -7.21 1.76 -10.54
CA THR A 156 -6.53 2.68 -11.47
C THR A 156 -6.39 4.10 -10.89
N GLY A 157 -5.31 4.77 -11.28
CA GLY A 157 -5.08 6.19 -11.02
C GLY A 157 -5.60 7.14 -12.12
N LEU A 158 -6.19 6.59 -13.19
CA LEU A 158 -6.62 7.33 -14.38
C LEU A 158 -8.12 7.66 -14.42
N GLN A 159 -8.90 7.17 -13.47
CA GLN A 159 -10.35 7.39 -13.37
C GLN A 159 -10.72 7.80 -11.94
N GLY A 160 -11.90 8.38 -11.75
CA GLY A 160 -12.38 8.85 -10.43
C GLY A 160 -12.08 10.31 -10.17
N GLN A 161 -12.16 10.74 -8.92
CA GLN A 161 -12.04 12.15 -8.54
C GLN A 161 -10.59 12.58 -8.31
N SER A 162 -9.75 11.69 -7.76
CA SER A 162 -8.39 12.02 -7.32
C SER A 162 -7.35 11.43 -8.27
N LEU A 163 -7.31 11.94 -9.50
CA LEU A 163 -6.43 11.43 -10.56
C LEU A 163 -4.95 11.59 -10.21
N CYS A 164 -4.29 10.50 -9.83
CA CYS A 164 -2.85 10.47 -9.55
C CYS A 164 -2.01 9.98 -10.73
N GLY A 165 -2.65 9.47 -11.79
CA GLY A 165 -1.97 8.95 -12.97
C GLY A 165 -1.38 7.56 -12.74
N SER A 166 -0.06 7.45 -12.88
CA SER A 166 0.66 6.19 -12.68
C SER A 166 0.57 5.71 -11.22
N LEU A 167 0.62 4.39 -11.04
CA LEU A 167 0.66 3.71 -9.75
C LEU A 167 1.93 2.85 -9.59
N GLY A 168 3.03 3.20 -10.25
CA GLY A 168 4.23 2.35 -10.32
C GLY A 168 4.93 2.00 -8.99
N TYR A 169 4.69 2.75 -7.92
CA TYR A 169 5.18 2.45 -6.56
C TYR A 169 4.17 1.71 -5.66
N ALA A 170 2.92 1.57 -6.10
CA ALA A 170 1.88 0.87 -5.36
C ALA A 170 2.15 -0.64 -5.37
#